data_AF-A0A953YH77-F1
#
_entry.id   AF-A0A953YH77-F1
#
_cell.length_a   1.000
_cell.length_b   1.000
_cell.length_c   1.000
_cell.angle_alpha   90.00
_cell.angle_beta   90.00
_cell.angle_gamma   90.00
#
_symmetry.space_group_name_H-M   'P 1'
#
loop_
_entity.id
_entity.type
_entity.pdbx_description
1 polymer ?
#
loop_
_entity_poly.entity_id
_entity_poly.type
_entity_poly.pdbx_seq_one_letter_code
_entity_poly.pdbx_strand_id
1 'polypeptide(L)'
;MSLVRLDELSLAYGEQKLLTSVNFEIEAGERVCLIGRNGTGKTTLFRLITGEAQPDSGAIQYRNGLVISTLEQQLPEALESTVREVVADGLAAVRALVDEYEQLSHQKLDKQGLAQLDKLQHRIDELDGWRIDQRVDLMIT
;
A
#
# COMPACT_ATOMS: atom_id res chain seq x y z
N MET A 1 6.35 -13.15 12.47
CA MET A 1 6.67 -13.44 11.06
C MET A 1 6.99 -12.13 10.38
N SER A 2 8.20 -12.05 9.82
CA SER A 2 8.71 -10.90 9.10
C SER A 2 7.86 -10.51 7.90
N LEU A 3 7.63 -9.21 7.76
CA LEU A 3 6.98 -8.59 6.62
C LEU A 3 8.02 -8.09 5.62
N VAL A 4 9.06 -7.42 6.11
CA VAL A 4 10.14 -6.84 5.31
C VAL A 4 11.46 -7.15 5.99
N ARG A 5 12.42 -7.67 5.24
CA ARG A 5 13.78 -7.96 5.72
C ARG A 5 14.82 -7.36 4.79
N LEU A 6 15.80 -6.69 5.38
CA LEU A 6 16.95 -6.09 4.72
C LEU A 6 18.18 -6.90 5.12
N ASP A 7 18.90 -7.43 4.13
CA ASP A 7 20.12 -8.20 4.33
C ASP A 7 21.30 -7.43 3.72
N GLU A 8 22.22 -7.01 4.59
CA GLU A 8 23.46 -6.29 4.28
C GLU A 8 23.29 -5.10 3.31
N LEU A 9 22.16 -4.38 3.44
CA LEU A 9 21.78 -3.34 2.49
C LEU A 9 22.73 -2.15 2.54
N SER A 10 23.27 -1.76 1.39
CA SER A 10 24.15 -0.58 1.26
C SER A 10 23.72 0.31 0.10
N LEU A 11 23.91 1.62 0.28
CA LEU A 11 23.65 2.62 -0.75
C LEU A 11 24.52 3.85 -0.51
N ALA A 12 25.12 4.35 -1.59
CA ALA A 12 25.85 5.61 -1.63
C ALA A 12 25.35 6.51 -2.78
N TYR A 13 25.38 7.82 -2.58
CA TYR A 13 25.24 8.79 -3.67
C TYR A 13 26.56 9.52 -3.86
N GLY A 14 27.27 9.18 -4.95
CA GLY A 14 28.65 9.61 -5.16
C GLY A 14 29.55 9.11 -4.01
N GLU A 15 30.28 10.03 -3.40
CA GLU A 15 31.17 9.73 -2.26
C GLU A 15 30.42 9.57 -0.91
N GLN A 16 29.15 9.98 -0.85
CA GLN A 16 28.38 9.95 0.39
C GLN A 16 27.69 8.59 0.60
N LYS A 17 28.24 7.79 1.51
CA LYS A 17 27.58 6.57 1.99
C LYS A 17 26.39 6.92 2.88
N LEU A 18 25.19 6.54 2.47
CA LEU A 18 23.97 6.75 3.25
C LEU A 18 23.63 5.54 4.11
N LEU A 19 23.83 4.34 3.57
CA LEU A 19 23.61 3.07 4.26
C LEU A 19 24.84 2.17 4.05
N THR A 20 25.23 1.43 5.07
CA THR A 20 26.39 0.54 5.03
C THR A 20 26.05 -0.76 5.74
N SER A 21 25.89 -1.83 4.96
CA SER A 21 25.62 -3.20 5.42
C SER A 21 24.51 -3.28 6.48
N VAL A 22 23.39 -2.61 6.21
CA VAL A 22 22.26 -2.55 7.13
C VAL A 22 21.50 -3.88 7.13
N ASN A 23 21.40 -4.50 8.31
CA ASN A 23 20.54 -5.63 8.58
C ASN A 23 19.37 -5.15 9.44
N PHE A 24 18.15 -5.31 8.94
CA PHE A 24 16.94 -4.80 9.59
C PHE A 24 15.72 -5.62 9.20
N GLU A 25 14.77 -5.76 10.11
CA GLU A 25 13.56 -6.56 9.91
C GLU A 25 12.36 -5.84 10.50
N ILE A 26 11.22 -5.93 9.82
CA ILE A 26 9.93 -5.41 10.29
C ILE A 26 8.99 -6.60 10.49
N GLU A 27 8.56 -6.81 11.73
CA GLU A 27 7.65 -7.89 12.10
C GLU A 27 6.17 -7.48 12.04
N ALA A 28 5.28 -8.45 11.88
CA ALA A 28 3.84 -8.19 11.89
C ALA A 28 3.38 -7.61 13.25
N GLY A 29 2.66 -6.47 13.20
CA GLY A 29 2.19 -5.76 14.39
C GLY A 29 3.20 -4.82 15.03
N GLU A 30 4.43 -4.78 14.51
CA GLU A 30 5.47 -3.88 14.99
C GLU A 30 5.22 -2.43 14.56
N ARG A 31 5.65 -1.49 15.39
CA ARG A 31 5.70 -0.06 15.08
C ARG A 31 7.13 0.42 15.19
N VAL A 32 7.75 0.70 14.07
CA VAL A 32 9.15 1.11 14.00
C VAL A 32 9.25 2.62 13.78
N CYS A 33 10.10 3.28 14.56
CA CYS A 33 10.44 4.69 14.36
C CYS A 33 11.91 4.82 13.93
N LEU A 34 12.13 5.42 12.76
CA LEU A 34 13.48 5.71 12.25
C LEU A 34 13.87 7.15 12.59
N ILE A 35 14.90 7.31 13.42
CA ILE A 35 15.42 8.61 13.85
C ILE A 35 16.84 8.87 13.32
N GLY A 36 17.20 10.15 13.18
CA GLY A 36 18.51 10.55 12.67
C GLY A 36 18.50 11.99 12.16
N ARG A 37 19.68 12.58 11.95
CA ARG A 37 19.82 13.95 11.42
C ARG A 37 19.31 14.04 9.97
N ASN A 38 19.04 15.25 9.48
CA ASN A 38 18.73 15.43 8.06
C ASN A 38 19.93 15.01 7.20
N GLY A 39 19.66 14.35 6.07
CA GLY A 39 20.69 13.86 5.16
C GLY A 39 21.34 12.51 5.56
N THR A 40 20.91 11.86 6.64
CA THR A 40 21.48 10.55 7.06
C THR A 40 20.81 9.34 6.38
N GLY A 41 20.07 9.55 5.28
CA GLY A 41 19.48 8.44 4.52
C GLY A 41 18.12 7.92 5.00
N LYS A 42 17.40 8.62 5.89
CA LYS A 42 16.07 8.17 6.37
C LYS A 42 15.04 8.01 5.25
N THR A 43 14.80 9.09 4.50
CA THR A 43 13.91 9.07 3.33
C THR A 43 14.40 8.07 2.29
N THR A 44 15.72 7.90 2.17
CA THR A 44 16.33 6.94 1.26
C THR A 44 16.03 5.49 1.66
N LEU A 45 16.08 5.17 2.96
CA LEU A 45 15.68 3.85 3.46
C LEU A 45 14.21 3.56 3.16
N PHE A 46 13.34 4.56 3.32
CA PHE A 46 11.93 4.44 2.93
C PHE A 46 11.78 4.14 1.44
N ARG A 47 12.46 4.90 0.57
CA ARG A 47 12.46 4.67 -0.89
C ARG A 47 12.97 3.28 -1.29
N LEU A 48 13.94 2.75 -0.56
CA LEU A 48 14.43 1.39 -0.78
C LEU A 48 13.37 0.36 -0.41
N ILE A 49 12.71 0.51 0.75
CA ILE A 49 11.64 -0.38 1.21
C ILE A 49 10.39 -0.28 0.32
N THR A 50 10.12 0.87 -0.30
CA THR A 50 8.96 1.06 -1.20
C THR A 50 9.28 0.69 -2.65
N GLY A 51 10.54 0.36 -2.95
CA GLY A 51 11.01 0.01 -4.29
C GLY A 51 11.21 1.20 -5.23
N GLU A 52 11.10 2.44 -4.74
CA GLU A 52 11.40 3.67 -5.47
C GLU A 52 12.91 3.87 -5.73
N ALA A 53 13.75 3.19 -4.98
CA ALA A 53 15.20 3.17 -5.15
C ALA A 53 15.73 1.73 -5.14
N GLN A 54 16.86 1.51 -5.81
CA GLN A 54 17.60 0.24 -5.80
C GLN A 54 18.82 0.38 -4.87
N PRO A 55 19.15 -0.66 -4.09
CA PRO A 55 20.40 -0.67 -3.32
C PRO A 55 21.60 -0.89 -4.25
N ASP A 56 22.79 -0.44 -3.82
CA ASP A 56 24.04 -0.77 -4.52
C ASP A 56 24.47 -2.22 -4.24
N SER A 57 24.15 -2.73 -3.06
CA SER A 57 24.40 -4.12 -2.64
C SER A 57 23.49 -4.54 -1.49
N GLY A 58 23.44 -5.85 -1.24
CA GLY A 58 22.49 -6.45 -0.32
C GLY A 58 21.14 -6.75 -1.00
N ALA A 59 20.15 -7.14 -0.20
CA ALA A 59 18.83 -7.49 -0.69
C ALA A 59 17.71 -7.01 0.24
N ILE A 60 16.53 -6.80 -0.34
CA ILE A 60 15.29 -6.57 0.41
C ILE A 60 14.33 -7.70 0.06
N GLN A 61 13.84 -8.38 1.09
CA GLN A 61 12.90 -9.48 0.98
C GLN A 61 11.56 -9.03 1.55
N TYR A 62 10.49 -9.36 0.83
CA TYR A 62 9.12 -9.05 1.22
C TYR A 62 8.34 -10.34 1.41
N ARG A 63 7.41 -10.34 2.36
CA ARG A 63 6.43 -11.43 2.46
C ARG A 63 5.59 -11.47 1.18
N ASN A 64 5.28 -12.68 0.69
CA ASN A 64 4.38 -12.84 -0.44
C ASN A 64 3.02 -12.18 -0.18
N GLY A 65 2.54 -11.41 -1.16
CA GLY A 65 1.29 -10.67 -1.09
C GLY A 65 1.32 -9.45 -0.16
N LEU A 66 2.50 -9.00 0.29
CA LEU A 66 2.61 -7.76 1.05
C LEU A 66 2.23 -6.56 0.18
N VAL A 67 1.29 -5.76 0.65
CA VAL A 67 0.97 -4.44 0.10
C VAL A 67 1.65 -3.39 0.96
N ILE A 68 2.43 -2.51 0.33
CA ILE A 68 3.09 -1.39 0.99
C ILE A 68 2.41 -0.11 0.53
N SER A 69 2.05 0.74 1.48
CA SER A 69 1.48 2.07 1.22
C SER A 69 2.25 3.10 2.02
N THR A 70 2.42 4.29 1.45
CA THR A 70 3.14 5.40 2.06
C THR A 70 2.22 6.60 2.23
N LEU A 71 2.55 7.44 3.20
CA LEU A 71 2.01 8.79 3.28
C LEU A 71 3.11 9.74 2.79
N GLU A 72 2.80 10.54 1.78
CA GLU A 72 3.76 11.53 1.28
C GLU A 72 4.08 12.57 2.34
N GLN A 73 5.34 13.01 2.35
CA GLN A 73 5.81 14.02 3.31
C GLN A 73 5.17 15.40 3.04
N GLN A 74 4.79 15.67 1.79
CA GLN A 74 4.08 16.87 1.38
C GLN A 74 2.65 16.49 1.01
N LEU A 75 1.68 17.19 1.59
CA LEU A 75 0.30 17.07 1.19
C LEU A 75 0.11 17.75 -0.18
N PRO A 76 -0.76 17.23 -1.05
CA PRO A 76 -1.14 17.92 -2.27
C PRO A 76 -1.74 19.31 -1.95
N GLU A 77 -1.75 20.20 -2.96
CA GLU A 77 -2.41 21.49 -2.84
C GLU A 77 -3.86 21.32 -2.39
N ALA A 78 -4.41 22.35 -1.72
CA ALA A 78 -5.76 22.32 -1.20
C ALA A 78 -6.74 21.96 -2.34
N LEU A 79 -7.39 20.81 -2.18
CA LEU A 79 -8.40 20.35 -3.12
C LEU A 79 -9.73 21.05 -2.80
N GLU A 80 -10.51 21.34 -3.83
CA GLU A 80 -11.92 21.78 -3.72
C GLU A 80 -12.83 20.58 -3.36
N SER A 81 -12.37 19.69 -2.48
CA SER A 81 -13.06 18.47 -2.07
C SER A 81 -13.05 18.31 -0.56
N THR A 82 -14.10 17.74 -0.01
CA THR A 82 -14.18 17.43 1.42
C THR A 82 -13.23 16.29 1.80
N VAL A 83 -12.82 16.19 3.06
CA VAL A 83 -12.05 15.03 3.56
C VAL A 83 -12.76 13.72 3.25
N ARG A 84 -14.10 13.71 3.33
CA ARG A 84 -14.92 12.55 2.99
C ARG A 84 -14.76 12.13 1.54
N GLU A 85 -14.78 13.09 0.62
CA GLU A 85 -14.59 12.83 -0.81
C GLU A 85 -13.19 12.27 -1.09
N VAL A 86 -12.14 12.86 -0.51
CA VAL A 86 -10.75 12.37 -0.68
C VAL A 86 -10.59 10.94 -0.17
N VAL A 87 -11.15 10.63 1.00
CA VAL A 87 -11.10 9.27 1.57
C VAL A 87 -11.92 8.28 0.72
N ALA A 88 -13.08 8.70 0.22
CA ALA A 88 -13.92 7.88 -0.65
C ALA A 88 -13.25 7.60 -2.01
N ASP A 89 -12.55 8.59 -2.57
CA ASP A 89 -11.80 8.45 -3.83
C ASP A 89 -10.69 7.39 -3.71
N GLY A 90 -10.05 7.30 -2.53
CA GLY A 90 -9.09 6.23 -2.22
C GLY A 90 -9.69 4.82 -2.30
N LEU A 91 -11.02 4.69 -2.26
CA LEU A 91 -11.77 3.43 -2.37
C LEU A 91 -12.49 3.27 -3.72
N ALA A 92 -12.27 4.18 -4.68
CA ALA A 92 -12.96 4.17 -5.97
C ALA A 92 -12.81 2.83 -6.74
N ALA A 93 -11.63 2.21 -6.67
CA ALA A 93 -11.41 0.89 -7.28
C ALA A 93 -12.27 -0.21 -6.64
N VAL A 94 -12.47 -0.16 -5.32
CA VAL A 94 -13.34 -1.13 -4.62
C VAL A 94 -14.80 -0.84 -4.95
N ARG A 95 -15.18 0.43 -5.05
CA ARG A 95 -16.52 0.84 -5.46
C ARG A 95 -16.87 0.34 -6.86
N ALA A 96 -15.93 0.47 -7.81
CA ALA A 96 -16.11 -0.01 -9.17
C ALA A 96 -16.38 -1.53 -9.23
N LEU A 97 -15.74 -2.33 -8.36
CA LEU A 97 -16.01 -3.78 -8.27
C LEU A 97 -17.44 -4.06 -7.80
N VAL A 98 -17.92 -3.32 -6.80
CA VAL A 98 -19.30 -3.44 -6.31
C VAL A 98 -20.30 -3.04 -7.39
N ASP A 99 -20.05 -1.92 -8.07
CA ASP A 99 -20.92 -1.45 -9.16
C ASP A 99 -20.94 -2.47 -10.33
N GLU A 100 -19.81 -3.08 -10.69
CA GLU A 100 -19.73 -4.15 -11.70
C GLU A 100 -20.52 -5.39 -11.27
N TYR A 101 -20.38 -5.81 -10.00
CA TYR A 101 -21.14 -6.92 -9.44
C TYR A 101 -22.65 -6.67 -9.51
N GLU A 102 -23.11 -5.49 -9.10
CA GLU A 102 -24.52 -5.12 -9.14
C GLU A 102 -25.07 -5.19 -10.58
N GLN A 103 -24.35 -4.58 -11.53
CA GLN A 103 -24.72 -4.59 -12.94
C GLN A 103 -24.81 -6.01 -13.50
N LEU A 104 -23.86 -6.88 -13.17
CA LEU A 104 -23.83 -8.26 -13.65
C LEU A 104 -24.93 -9.11 -12.99
N SER A 105 -25.22 -8.87 -11.71
CA SER A 105 -26.24 -9.61 -10.95
C SER A 105 -27.67 -9.41 -11.47
N HIS A 106 -27.93 -8.27 -12.12
CA HIS A 106 -29.23 -7.95 -12.72
C HIS A 106 -29.41 -8.50 -14.15
N GLN A 107 -28.36 -9.11 -14.73
CA GLN A 107 -28.42 -9.66 -16.08
C GLN A 107 -28.75 -11.15 -16.08
N LYS A 108 -29.21 -11.66 -17.22
CA LYS A 108 -29.39 -13.11 -17.41
C LYS A 108 -28.02 -13.72 -17.71
N LEU A 109 -27.46 -14.44 -16.74
CA LEU A 109 -26.11 -14.97 -16.82
C LEU A 109 -26.07 -16.40 -17.37
N ASP A 110 -25.04 -16.67 -18.18
CA ASP A 110 -24.64 -18.02 -18.55
C ASP A 110 -23.60 -18.56 -17.55
N LYS A 111 -23.00 -19.74 -17.84
CA LYS A 111 -21.98 -20.32 -16.96
C LYS A 111 -20.75 -19.43 -16.79
N GLN A 112 -20.38 -18.65 -17.80
CA GLN A 112 -19.22 -17.75 -17.72
C GLN A 112 -19.55 -16.54 -16.86
N GLY A 113 -20.73 -15.94 -17.05
CA GLY A 113 -21.22 -14.84 -16.24
C GLY A 113 -21.35 -15.20 -14.76
N LEU A 114 -21.84 -16.41 -14.45
CA LEU A 114 -21.89 -16.91 -13.06
C LEU A 114 -20.48 -17.06 -12.44
N ALA A 115 -19.50 -17.55 -13.20
CA ALA A 115 -18.13 -17.68 -12.73
C ALA A 115 -17.43 -16.31 -12.55
N GLN A 116 -17.77 -15.31 -13.37
CA GLN A 116 -17.28 -13.95 -13.20
C GLN A 116 -17.90 -13.28 -11.97
N LEU A 117 -19.20 -13.48 -11.74
CA LEU A 117 -19.90 -12.95 -10.57
C LEU A 117 -19.34 -13.51 -9.26
N ASP A 118 -19.03 -14.81 -9.22
CA ASP A 118 -18.37 -15.46 -8.09
C ASP A 118 -16.96 -14.88 -7.82
N LYS A 119 -16.17 -14.65 -8.87
CA LYS A 119 -14.85 -13.98 -8.74
C LYS A 119 -14.96 -12.55 -8.21
N LEU A 120 -15.93 -11.78 -8.70
CA LEU A 120 -16.18 -10.42 -8.22
C LEU A 120 -16.57 -10.44 -6.75
N GLN A 121 -17.50 -11.32 -6.36
CA GLN A 121 -17.91 -11.46 -4.96
C GLN A 121 -16.71 -11.76 -4.06
N HIS A 122 -15.90 -12.76 -4.40
CA HIS A 122 -14.69 -13.09 -3.65
C HIS A 122 -13.74 -11.89 -3.54
N ARG A 123 -13.57 -11.14 -4.63
CA ARG A 123 -12.69 -9.97 -4.61
C ARG A 123 -13.23 -8.83 -3.75
N ILE A 124 -14.54 -8.60 -3.77
CA ILE A 124 -15.21 -7.60 -2.91
C ILE A 124 -15.06 -7.99 -1.44
N ASP A 125 -15.23 -9.28 -1.11
CA ASP A 125 -15.05 -9.81 0.24
C ASP A 125 -13.61 -9.63 0.75
N GLU A 126 -12.61 -9.96 -0.06
CA GLU A 126 -11.18 -9.76 0.27
C GLU A 126 -10.82 -8.31 0.59
N LEU A 127 -11.54 -7.37 -0.03
CA LEU A 127 -11.29 -5.94 0.09
C LEU A 127 -12.21 -5.25 1.09
N ASP A 128 -13.06 -5.99 1.83
CA ASP A 128 -14.12 -5.43 2.69
C ASP A 128 -14.99 -4.39 1.94
N GLY A 129 -15.30 -4.67 0.68
CA GLY A 129 -15.94 -3.73 -0.23
C GLY A 129 -17.44 -3.49 0.02
N TRP A 130 -18.12 -4.39 0.72
CA TRP A 130 -19.53 -4.19 1.08
C TRP A 130 -19.75 -3.10 2.13
N ARG A 131 -18.68 -2.63 2.78
CA ARG A 131 -18.74 -1.67 3.89
C ARG A 131 -18.01 -0.37 3.58
N ILE A 132 -17.93 0.03 2.31
CA ILE A 132 -17.20 1.23 1.87
C ILE A 132 -17.64 2.46 2.66
N ASP A 133 -18.95 2.76 2.76
CA ASP A 133 -19.41 3.96 3.47
C ASP A 133 -19.03 3.95 4.96
N GLN A 134 -19.18 2.81 5.64
CA GLN A 134 -18.77 2.66 7.04
C GLN A 134 -17.25 2.82 7.21
N ARG A 135 -16.45 2.33 6.26
CA ARG A 135 -14.99 2.49 6.28
C ARG A 135 -14.57 3.95 6.09
N VAL A 136 -15.24 4.68 5.20
CA VAL A 136 -15.02 6.12 5.01
C VAL A 136 -15.32 6.86 6.32
N ASP A 137 -16.47 6.61 6.93
CA ASP A 137 -16.86 7.28 8.17
C ASP A 137 -15.90 6.96 9.33
N LEU A 138 -15.47 5.71 9.48
CA LEU A 138 -14.48 5.28 10.49
C LEU A 138 -13.09 5.90 10.30
N MET A 139 -12.69 6.28 9.09
CA MET A 139 -11.39 6.93 8.85
C MET A 139 -11.41 8.42 9.18
N ILE A 140 -12.59 9.04 9.19
CA ILE A 140 -12.76 10.49 9.39
C ILE A 140 -13.08 10.82 10.87
N THR A 141 -13.51 9.83 11.65
CA THR A 141 -13.90 9.98 13.06
C THR A 141 -12.80 9.49 14.00
#